data_AF-A0A350IJT8-F1
#
_entry.id   AF-A0A350IJT8-F1
#
_cell.length_a   1.000
_cell.length_b   1.000
_cell.length_c   1.000
_cell.angle_alpha   90.00
_cell.angle_beta   90.00
_cell.angle_gamma   90.00
#
_symmetry.space_group_name_H-M   'P 1'
#
loop_
_entity.id
_entity.type
_entity.pdbx_description
1 polymer ?
#
loop_
_entity_poly.entity_id
_entity_poly.type
_entity_poly.pdbx_seq_one_letter_code
_entity_poly.pdbx_strand_id
1 'polypeptide(L)'
;MNENINFEKLDFTTKKGIIEAVIFASDEPLNIDALVKLIISDFSINQNEKKTDDKIDFTEELITGNNELIDEIKQIIITINSELLETNRPYQIIEVAGGYQFSTSKEYGYYIHKLYKARSNRKLSQAALEVLAIIAYKQPITKAEIEQIRGVNSNEIVNSLLEKSLI
;
A
#
# COMPACT_ATOMS: atom_id res chain seq x y z
N MET A 1 -6.55 23.59 15.28
CA MET A 1 -6.11 23.15 16.62
C MET A 1 -5.38 21.84 16.41
N ASN A 2 -4.08 21.91 16.12
CA ASN A 2 -3.24 20.72 16.05
C ASN A 2 -2.52 20.68 17.39
N GLU A 3 -3.13 20.03 18.39
CA GLU A 3 -2.44 19.76 19.64
C GLU A 3 -1.38 18.70 19.36
N ASN A 4 -0.13 19.03 19.70
CA ASN A 4 1.03 18.16 19.55
C ASN A 4 0.84 16.91 20.42
N ILE A 5 0.49 15.79 19.77
CA ILE A 5 0.21 14.52 20.44
C ILE A 5 1.54 13.80 20.71
N ASN A 6 2.02 13.80 21.96
CA ASN A 6 3.16 12.97 22.36
C ASN A 6 2.68 11.53 22.60
N PHE A 7 2.98 10.63 21.66
CA PHE A 7 2.52 9.24 21.66
C PHE A 7 2.79 8.51 22.98
N GLU A 8 3.99 8.61 23.56
CA GLU A 8 4.34 7.91 24.81
C GLU A 8 3.48 8.32 26.01
N LYS A 9 2.98 9.56 26.01
CA LYS A 9 2.15 10.11 27.10
C LYS A 9 0.65 9.87 26.91
N LEU A 10 0.25 9.25 25.80
CA LEU A 10 -1.15 8.99 25.52
C LEU A 10 -1.68 7.78 26.27
N ASP A 11 -2.97 7.83 26.59
CA ASP A 11 -3.70 6.67 27.05
C ASP A 11 -3.68 5.57 25.98
N PHE A 12 -3.68 4.32 26.44
CA PHE A 12 -3.67 3.13 25.60
C PHE A 12 -4.81 3.14 24.58
N THR A 13 -5.99 3.62 24.99
CA THR A 13 -7.16 3.77 24.10
C THR A 13 -6.87 4.69 22.92
N THR A 14 -6.14 5.78 23.16
CA THR A 14 -5.79 6.76 22.11
C THR A 14 -4.71 6.20 21.20
N LYS A 15 -3.67 5.56 21.77
CA LYS A 15 -2.63 4.86 20.98
C LYS A 15 -3.25 3.82 20.05
N LYS A 16 -4.17 3.01 20.58
CA LYS A 16 -4.95 2.02 19.82
C LYS A 16 -5.71 2.66 18.66
N GLY A 17 -6.47 3.72 18.94
CA GLY A 17 -7.26 4.42 17.93
C GLY A 17 -6.39 5.01 16.81
N ILE A 18 -5.21 5.54 17.13
CA ILE A 18 -4.26 6.06 16.14
C ILE A 18 -3.74 4.92 15.25
N ILE A 19 -3.26 3.82 15.83
CA ILE A 19 -2.72 2.68 15.07
C ILE A 19 -3.80 2.06 14.19
N GLU A 20 -5.01 1.88 14.73
CA GLU A 20 -6.15 1.36 13.97
C GLU A 20 -6.48 2.27 12.78
N ALA A 21 -6.57 3.58 12.99
CA ALA A 21 -6.88 4.54 11.94
C ALA A 21 -5.78 4.59 10.86
N VAL A 22 -4.51 4.54 11.26
CA VAL A 22 -3.37 4.58 10.32
C VAL A 22 -3.34 3.32 9.45
N ILE A 23 -3.50 2.13 10.03
CA ILE A 23 -3.54 0.88 9.28
C ILE A 23 -4.79 0.82 8.39
N PHE A 24 -5.93 1.35 8.86
CA PHE A 24 -7.18 1.39 8.09
C PHE A 24 -7.11 2.32 6.87
N ALA A 25 -6.44 3.47 7.01
CA ALA A 25 -6.30 4.44 5.93
C ALA A 25 -5.24 4.05 4.89
N SER A 26 -4.40 3.05 5.17
CA SER A 26 -3.33 2.64 4.27
C SER A 26 -3.83 1.79 3.10
N ASP A 27 -3.41 2.16 1.89
CA ASP A 27 -3.66 1.38 0.68
C ASP A 27 -2.66 0.23 0.49
N GLU A 28 -1.56 0.23 1.25
CA GLU A 28 -0.49 -0.78 1.20
C GLU A 28 -0.17 -1.34 2.60
N PRO A 29 0.39 -2.56 2.70
CA PRO A 29 0.86 -3.08 3.98
C PRO A 29 1.88 -2.14 4.65
N LEU A 30 1.60 -1.72 5.88
CA LEU A 30 2.49 -0.83 6.64
C LEU A 30 3.48 -1.62 7.47
N ASN A 31 4.77 -1.47 7.17
CA ASN A 31 5.84 -2.03 7.99
C ASN A 31 5.87 -1.37 9.37
N ILE A 32 6.31 -2.13 10.38
CA ILE A 32 6.49 -1.61 11.74
C ILE A 32 7.41 -0.39 11.73
N ASP A 33 8.49 -0.42 10.96
CA ASP A 33 9.41 0.71 10.86
C ASP A 33 8.73 1.96 10.28
N ALA A 34 7.77 1.80 9.38
CA ALA A 34 6.99 2.91 8.84
C ALA A 34 6.02 3.47 9.90
N LEU A 35 5.39 2.61 10.70
CA LEU A 35 4.54 3.03 11.82
C LEU A 35 5.37 3.77 12.88
N VAL A 36 6.51 3.23 13.27
CA VAL A 36 7.45 3.85 14.22
C VAL A 36 7.95 5.19 13.67
N LYS A 37 8.34 5.25 12.40
CA LYS A 37 8.73 6.51 11.75
C LYS A 37 7.61 7.53 11.72
N LEU A 38 6.37 7.14 11.48
CA LEU A 38 5.23 8.06 11.48
C LEU A 38 5.02 8.64 12.88
N ILE A 39 5.02 7.77 13.90
CA ILE A 39 4.88 8.14 15.32
C ILE A 39 6.05 9.04 15.79
N ILE A 40 7.28 8.75 15.36
CA ILE A 40 8.47 9.55 15.69
C ILE A 40 8.60 10.79 14.79
N SER A 41 8.05 10.81 13.58
CA SER A 41 8.12 12.00 12.71
C SER A 41 7.31 13.16 13.29
N ASP A 42 6.21 12.86 13.99
CA ASP A 42 5.51 13.82 14.86
C ASP A 42 6.41 14.34 16.01
N PHE A 43 7.43 13.58 16.40
CA PHE A 43 8.42 13.94 17.43
C PHE A 43 9.57 14.79 16.87
N SER A 44 10.05 14.50 15.66
CA SER A 44 11.25 15.13 15.06
C SER A 44 11.03 16.54 14.49
N ILE A 45 9.79 16.98 14.26
CA ILE A 45 9.53 18.39 13.87
C ILE A 45 9.99 19.38 14.97
N ASN A 46 10.30 18.90 16.19
CA ASN A 46 10.74 19.72 17.32
C ASN A 46 12.25 19.81 17.56
N GLN A 47 13.14 19.29 16.70
CA GLN A 47 14.58 19.49 16.86
C GLN A 47 15.23 20.02 15.57
N ASN A 48 14.99 21.32 15.34
CA ASN A 48 15.80 22.27 14.59
C ASN A 48 16.11 22.03 13.10
N GLU A 49 15.77 23.05 12.32
CA GLU A 49 16.47 23.43 11.10
C GLU A 49 18.00 23.32 11.26
N LYS A 50 18.63 22.42 10.50
CA LYS A 50 19.74 22.78 9.58
C LYS A 50 20.25 21.55 8.81
N LYS A 51 19.96 21.63 7.51
CA LYS A 51 20.92 21.58 6.40
C LYS A 51 21.55 20.23 5.99
N THR A 52 21.29 19.99 4.70
CA THR A 52 22.18 19.46 3.64
C THR A 52 22.40 17.96 3.57
N ASP A 53 21.95 17.41 2.44
CA ASP A 53 22.57 16.38 1.62
C ASP A 53 23.54 15.46 2.35
N ASP A 54 23.05 14.29 2.76
CA ASP A 54 23.76 13.05 2.49
C ASP A 54 22.79 11.88 2.64
N LYS A 55 22.77 11.03 1.62
CA LYS A 55 22.16 9.70 1.65
C LYS A 55 22.97 8.86 2.64
N ILE A 56 22.57 8.87 3.90
CA ILE A 56 23.08 7.95 4.91
C ILE A 56 21.93 7.03 5.27
N ASP A 57 22.20 5.72 5.26
CA ASP A 57 21.32 4.64 5.71
C ASP A 57 20.87 4.90 7.17
N PHE A 58 19.81 5.68 7.35
CA PHE A 58 19.17 5.96 8.64
C PHE A 58 18.35 4.77 9.18
N THR A 59 18.39 3.61 8.51
CA THR A 59 17.54 2.47 8.84
C THR A 59 18.08 1.60 9.97
N GLU A 60 19.39 1.45 10.15
CA GLU A 60 19.92 0.46 11.10
C GLU A 60 20.14 1.00 12.53
N GLU A 61 20.44 2.28 12.69
CA GLU A 61 20.79 2.86 14.00
C GLU A 61 19.56 3.20 14.87
N LEU A 62 18.39 3.40 14.25
CA LEU A 62 17.12 3.68 14.95
C LEU A 62 16.41 2.41 15.49
N ILE A 63 16.78 1.22 15.00
CA ILE A 63 16.10 -0.05 15.33
C ILE A 63 16.54 -0.57 16.71
N THR A 64 17.79 -0.34 17.11
CA THR A 64 18.31 -0.91 18.37
C THR A 64 17.81 -0.16 19.62
N GLY A 65 17.37 1.10 19.47
CA GLY A 65 16.90 1.93 20.58
C GLY A 65 15.42 1.80 20.94
N ASN A 66 14.58 1.22 20.07
CA ASN A 66 13.11 1.30 20.16
C ASN A 66 12.39 -0.06 20.21
N ASN A 67 13.06 -1.12 20.66
CA ASN A 67 12.44 -2.45 20.78
C ASN A 67 11.18 -2.43 21.67
N GLU A 68 11.15 -1.60 22.72
CA GLU A 68 9.99 -1.47 23.60
C GLU A 68 8.76 -0.90 22.86
N LEU A 69 8.95 0.11 22.00
CA LEU A 69 7.86 0.70 21.21
C LEU A 69 7.35 -0.27 20.15
N ILE A 70 8.25 -1.03 19.52
CA ILE A 70 7.89 -2.08 18.55
C ILE A 70 7.00 -3.14 19.22
N ASP A 71 7.40 -3.59 20.41
CA ASP A 71 6.62 -4.56 21.16
C ASP A 71 5.28 -3.99 21.61
N GLU A 72 5.23 -2.71 22.03
CA GLU A 72 3.98 -2.02 22.35
C GLU A 72 3.02 -2.00 21.14
N ILE A 73 3.49 -1.60 19.96
CA ILE A 73 2.67 -1.57 18.73
C ILE A 73 2.13 -2.96 18.40
N LYS A 74 2.94 -4.00 18.51
CA LYS A 74 2.49 -5.39 18.29
C LYS A 74 1.42 -5.80 19.29
N GLN A 75 1.57 -5.45 20.57
CA GLN A 75 0.55 -5.73 21.59
C GLN A 75 -0.77 -4.99 21.31
N ILE A 76 -0.68 -3.75 20.85
CA ILE A 76 -1.86 -2.98 20.43
C ILE A 76 -2.57 -3.67 19.26
N ILE A 77 -1.84 -4.11 18.24
CA ILE A 77 -2.42 -4.83 17.08
C ILE A 77 -3.11 -6.13 17.52
N ILE A 78 -2.48 -6.90 18.41
CA ILE A 78 -3.08 -8.13 18.99
C ILE A 78 -4.37 -7.80 19.73
N THR A 79 -4.36 -6.72 20.51
CA THR A 79 -5.54 -6.26 21.26
C THR A 79 -6.68 -5.86 20.32
N ILE A 80 -6.38 -5.08 19.27
CA ILE A 80 -7.37 -4.70 18.24
C ILE A 80 -7.98 -5.95 17.62
N ASN A 81 -7.16 -6.90 17.18
CA ASN A 81 -7.66 -8.13 16.57
C ASN A 81 -8.54 -8.96 17.52
N SER A 82 -8.21 -8.99 18.80
CA SER A 82 -9.01 -9.70 19.82
C SER A 82 -10.39 -9.04 19.98
N GLU A 83 -10.45 -7.72 20.07
CA GLU A 83 -11.72 -6.98 20.15
C GLU A 83 -12.58 -7.13 18.88
N LEU A 84 -11.95 -7.09 17.70
CA LEU A 84 -12.63 -7.31 16.42
C LEU A 84 -13.25 -8.72 16.36
N LEU A 85 -12.55 -9.72 16.90
CA LEU A 85 -13.03 -11.09 16.97
C LEU A 85 -14.20 -11.22 17.95
N GLU A 86 -14.08 -10.68 19.17
CA GLU A 86 -15.14 -10.70 20.19
C GLU A 86 -16.42 -10.02 19.71
N THR A 87 -16.28 -8.94 18.94
CA THR A 87 -17.42 -8.21 18.36
C THR A 87 -17.90 -8.78 17.03
N ASN A 88 -17.40 -9.95 16.60
CA ASN A 88 -17.75 -10.64 15.36
C ASN A 88 -17.63 -9.75 14.10
N ARG A 89 -16.57 -8.95 14.01
CA ARG A 89 -16.31 -8.12 12.83
C ARG A 89 -15.83 -8.97 11.65
N PRO A 90 -16.27 -8.67 10.42
CA PRO A 90 -15.93 -9.46 9.23
C PRO A 90 -14.57 -9.09 8.62
N TYR A 91 -13.67 -8.48 9.40
CA TYR A 91 -12.35 -8.04 8.99
C TYR A 91 -11.39 -8.05 10.18
N GLN A 92 -10.09 -8.15 9.90
CA GLN A 92 -9.01 -8.21 10.88
C GLN A 92 -7.74 -7.59 10.30
N ILE A 93 -6.79 -7.26 11.16
CA ILE A 93 -5.44 -6.85 10.75
C ILE A 93 -4.59 -8.12 10.54
N ILE A 94 -3.98 -8.26 9.37
CA ILE A 94 -3.08 -9.36 9.03
C ILE A 94 -1.68 -8.85 8.73
N GLU A 95 -0.68 -9.71 8.93
CA GLU A 95 0.68 -9.45 8.50
C GLU A 95 0.91 -10.01 7.08
N VAL A 96 1.35 -9.17 6.15
CA VAL A 96 1.67 -9.51 4.76
C VAL A 96 2.97 -8.84 4.37
N ALA A 97 3.94 -9.64 3.90
CA ALA A 97 5.25 -9.16 3.45
C ALA A 97 6.02 -8.30 4.47
N GLY A 98 5.82 -8.55 5.77
CA GLY A 98 6.45 -7.79 6.87
C GLY A 98 5.72 -6.51 7.26
N GLY A 99 4.54 -6.24 6.68
CA GLY A 99 3.68 -5.11 7.03
C GLY A 99 2.29 -5.54 7.48
N TYR A 100 1.58 -4.64 8.15
CA TYR A 100 0.21 -4.86 8.62
C TYR A 100 -0.80 -4.14 7.74
N GLN A 101 -1.92 -4.80 7.46
CA GLN A 101 -3.05 -4.23 6.73
C GLN A 101 -4.37 -4.86 7.18
N PHE A 102 -5.47 -4.15 6.95
CA PHE A 102 -6.80 -4.74 7.11
C PHE A 102 -7.09 -5.74 5.99
N SER A 103 -7.73 -6.85 6.36
CA SER A 103 -8.21 -7.86 5.43
C SER A 103 -9.57 -8.39 5.87
N THR A 104 -10.44 -8.65 4.90
CA THR A 104 -11.76 -9.23 5.14
C THR A 104 -11.67 -10.71 5.46
N SER A 105 -12.57 -11.21 6.31
CA SER A 105 -12.65 -12.64 6.66
C SER A 105 -12.95 -13.51 5.44
N LYS A 106 -12.30 -14.69 5.39
CA LYS A 106 -12.38 -15.63 4.26
C LYS A 106 -13.81 -16.09 3.95
N GLU A 107 -14.68 -16.14 4.96
CA GLU A 107 -16.08 -16.54 4.85
C GLU A 107 -16.87 -15.67 3.85
N TYR A 108 -16.52 -14.38 3.74
CA TYR A 108 -17.20 -13.45 2.84
C TYR A 108 -16.55 -13.38 1.45
N GLY A 109 -15.53 -14.20 1.20
CA GLY A 109 -14.73 -14.17 -0.03
C GLY A 109 -15.56 -14.30 -1.31
N TYR A 110 -16.66 -15.05 -1.29
CA TYR A 110 -17.57 -15.17 -2.45
C TYR A 110 -18.13 -13.81 -2.89
N TYR A 111 -18.61 -13.00 -1.94
CA TYR A 111 -19.20 -11.69 -2.23
C TYR A 111 -18.14 -10.66 -2.60
N ILE A 112 -17.01 -10.69 -1.92
CA ILE A 112 -15.84 -9.84 -2.24
C ILE A 112 -15.36 -10.13 -3.68
N HIS A 113 -15.24 -11.40 -4.06
CA HIS A 113 -14.87 -11.79 -5.42
C HIS A 113 -15.88 -11.30 -6.46
N LYS A 114 -17.18 -11.33 -6.17
CA LYS A 114 -18.22 -10.81 -7.07
C LYS A 114 -18.08 -9.29 -7.27
N LEU A 115 -17.78 -8.54 -6.21
CA LEU A 115 -17.49 -7.10 -6.28
C LEU A 115 -16.28 -6.83 -7.19
N TYR A 116 -15.17 -7.54 -6.99
CA TYR A 116 -13.97 -7.36 -7.80
C TYR A 116 -14.14 -7.85 -9.25
N LYS A 117 -14.88 -8.93 -9.50
CA LYS A 117 -15.23 -9.36 -10.86
C LYS A 117 -16.05 -8.31 -11.60
N ALA A 118 -16.98 -7.63 -10.92
CA ALA A 118 -17.72 -6.52 -11.51
C ALA A 118 -16.81 -5.33 -11.84
N ARG A 119 -15.75 -5.10 -11.05
CA ARG A 119 -14.69 -4.10 -11.34
C ARG A 119 -13.66 -4.58 -12.38
N SER A 120 -13.49 -5.89 -12.57
CA SER A 120 -12.51 -6.52 -13.48
C SER A 120 -12.92 -6.46 -14.96
N ASN A 121 -13.89 -5.63 -15.32
CA ASN A 121 -14.20 -5.34 -16.71
C ASN A 121 -13.22 -4.31 -17.26
N ARG A 122 -12.05 -4.80 -17.68
CA ARG A 122 -11.31 -4.43 -18.90
C ARG A 122 -9.97 -5.17 -18.91
N LYS A 123 -9.98 -6.50 -18.82
CA LYS A 123 -8.82 -7.29 -19.28
C LYS A 123 -8.51 -6.85 -20.71
N LEU A 124 -7.23 -6.64 -21.01
CA LEU A 124 -6.82 -6.42 -22.40
C LEU A 124 -7.26 -7.63 -23.22
N SER A 125 -7.84 -7.38 -24.39
CA SER A 125 -8.13 -8.46 -25.35
C SER A 125 -6.82 -9.11 -25.78
N GLN A 126 -6.89 -10.32 -26.32
CA GLN A 126 -5.72 -11.00 -26.87
C GLN A 126 -4.98 -10.13 -27.89
N ALA A 127 -5.73 -9.46 -28.78
CA ALA A 127 -5.17 -8.55 -29.76
C ALA A 127 -4.48 -7.32 -29.13
N ALA A 128 -4.98 -6.83 -27.99
CA ALA A 128 -4.33 -5.75 -27.25
C ALA A 128 -3.04 -6.19 -26.56
N LEU A 129 -3.01 -7.42 -26.04
CA LEU A 129 -1.79 -8.01 -25.48
C LEU A 129 -0.72 -8.24 -26.56
N GLU A 130 -1.11 -8.68 -27.75
CA GLU A 130 -0.18 -8.83 -28.89
C GLU A 130 0.46 -7.50 -29.28
N VAL A 131 -0.35 -6.45 -29.45
CA VAL A 131 0.16 -5.10 -29.78
C VAL A 131 1.08 -4.59 -28.68
N LEU A 132 0.69 -4.73 -27.40
CA LEU A 132 1.51 -4.32 -26.27
C LEU A 132 2.85 -5.09 -26.22
N ALA A 133 2.84 -6.39 -26.49
CA ALA A 133 4.05 -7.22 -26.52
C ALA A 133 4.99 -6.81 -27.67
N ILE A 134 4.46 -6.51 -28.86
CA ILE A 134 5.24 -6.00 -29.98
C ILE A 134 5.92 -4.68 -29.61
N ILE A 135 5.16 -3.75 -29.04
CA ILE A 135 5.69 -2.44 -28.62
C ILE A 135 6.79 -2.62 -27.56
N ALA A 136 6.52 -3.37 -26.49
CA ALA A 136 7.47 -3.59 -25.40
C ALA A 136 8.81 -4.20 -25.88
N TYR A 137 8.78 -5.07 -26.89
CA TYR A 137 9.98 -5.73 -27.41
C TYR A 137 10.70 -4.96 -28.52
N LYS A 138 10.00 -4.08 -29.25
CA LYS A 138 10.52 -3.39 -30.43
C LYS A 138 10.59 -1.87 -30.30
N GLN A 139 10.34 -1.31 -29.11
CA GLN A 139 10.50 0.14 -28.89
C GLN A 139 11.93 0.60 -29.24
N PRO A 140 12.10 1.70 -30.00
CA PRO A 140 11.05 2.53 -30.61
C PRO A 140 10.49 1.92 -31.92
N ILE A 141 9.15 1.83 -32.03
CA ILE A 141 8.43 1.29 -33.20
C ILE A 141 7.27 2.21 -33.58
N THR A 142 6.99 2.33 -34.88
CA THR A 142 5.87 3.11 -35.41
C THR A 142 4.59 2.28 -35.53
N LYS A 143 3.44 2.97 -35.55
CA LYS A 143 2.14 2.31 -35.72
C LYS A 143 2.05 1.49 -37.02
N ALA A 144 2.64 1.96 -38.11
CA ALA A 144 2.64 1.25 -39.39
C ALA A 144 3.44 -0.07 -39.30
N GLU A 145 4.56 -0.07 -38.59
CA GLU A 145 5.37 -1.28 -38.37
C GLU A 145 4.64 -2.30 -37.49
N ILE A 146 3.89 -1.85 -36.47
CA ILE A 146 3.05 -2.73 -35.65
C ILE A 146 1.99 -3.42 -36.53
N GLU A 147 1.32 -2.67 -37.40
CA GLU A 147 0.32 -3.22 -38.32
C GLU A 147 0.95 -4.19 -39.32
N GLN A 148 2.16 -3.91 -39.79
CA GLN A 148 2.92 -4.81 -40.66
C GLN A 148 3.27 -6.13 -39.96
N ILE A 149 3.69 -6.10 -38.69
CA ILE A 149 4.00 -7.29 -37.91
C ILE A 149 2.73 -8.11 -37.62
N ARG A 150 1.62 -7.46 -37.28
CA ARG A 150 0.35 -8.14 -36.98
C ARG A 150 -0.42 -8.59 -38.22
N GLY A 151 -0.16 -7.96 -39.37
CA GLY A 151 -0.90 -8.20 -40.61
C GLY A 151 -2.36 -7.71 -40.59
N VAL A 152 -2.78 -6.98 -39.55
CA VAL A 152 -4.15 -6.46 -39.38
C VAL A 152 -4.14 -5.08 -38.73
N ASN A 153 -5.22 -4.31 -38.93
CA ASN A 153 -5.37 -2.97 -38.36
C ASN A 153 -5.24 -3.01 -36.83
N SER A 154 -4.43 -2.09 -36.28
CA SER A 154 -4.13 -2.02 -34.85
C SER A 154 -4.46 -0.65 -34.25
N ASN A 155 -5.11 0.24 -35.00
CA ASN A 155 -5.32 1.63 -34.61
C ASN A 155 -6.11 1.80 -33.31
N GLU A 156 -7.29 1.17 -33.23
CA GLU A 156 -8.14 1.27 -32.04
C GLU A 156 -7.45 0.69 -30.80
N ILE A 157 -6.67 -0.38 -31.01
CA ILE A 157 -5.92 -1.03 -29.94
C ILE A 157 -4.80 -0.11 -29.42
N VAL A 158 -4.02 0.49 -30.31
CA VAL A 158 -2.96 1.44 -29.94
C VAL A 158 -3.55 2.65 -29.19
N ASN A 159 -4.64 3.23 -29.69
CA ASN A 159 -5.33 4.32 -29.00
C ASN A 159 -5.86 3.89 -27.62
N SER A 160 -6.46 2.70 -27.53
CA SER A 160 -6.93 2.15 -26.25
C SER A 160 -5.79 1.91 -25.25
N LEU A 161 -4.61 1.49 -25.72
CA LEU A 161 -3.43 1.30 -24.88
C LEU A 161 -2.86 2.65 -24.39
N LEU A 162 -2.87 3.69 -25.24
CA LEU A 162 -2.50 5.07 -24.86
C LEU A 162 -3.46 5.66 -23.81
N GLU A 163 -4.77 5.50 -24.01
CA GLU A 163 -5.80 5.94 -23.03
C GLU A 163 -5.64 5.28 -21.65
N LYS A 164 -5.08 4.06 -21.63
CA LYS A 164 -4.79 3.30 -20.41
C LYS A 164 -3.40 3.58 -19.84
N SER A 165 -2.61 4.46 -20.47
CA SER A 165 -1.23 4.77 -20.11
C SER A 165 -0.33 3.53 -20.03
N LEU A 166 -0.52 2.59 -20.96
CA LEU A 166 0.28 1.36 -21.05
C LEU A 166 1.43 1.45 -22.06
N ILE A 167 1.41 2.46 -22.94
CA ILE A 167 2.43 2.78 -23.95
C ILE A 167 2.54 4.29 -24.13
#